data_AF-K2JUS8-F1
#
_entry.id   AF-K2JUS8-F1
#
_cell.length_a   1.000
_cell.length_b   1.000
_cell.length_c   1.000
_cell.angle_alpha   90.00
_cell.angle_beta   90.00
_cell.angle_gamma   90.00
#
_symmetry.space_group_name_H-M   'P 1'
#
loop_
_entity.id
_entity.type
_entity.pdbx_description
1 polymer ?
#
loop_
_entity_poly.entity_id
_entity_poly.type
_entity_poly.pdbx_seq_one_letter_code
_entity_poly.pdbx_strand_id
1 'polypeptide(L)'
;QINGIKTAIGRVVASAVVGGTLSKITGGKFANGASSAAFAKALGETRSHYRNQASAKVNRSKVLELSSMTGESASLFDGKVEVAEWGALAGDVSGDDLATVKGSLDDIFASEGGKEIIEKLSAKSPLKILLNNIGENFGRLNGRIMTVDLNTNLSFYNLASEIMPLTRFSLTRIIAHEMGHAVMGIADTNNSNVLFTDKIMSEINGTQRQQYSNACTINSQGSCI
;
A
#
# COMPACT_ATOMS: atom_id res chain seq x y z
N GLN A 1 -29.19 17.84 -23.53
CA GLN A 1 -28.33 18.20 -22.39
C GLN A 1 -29.13 17.99 -21.11
N ILE A 2 -28.69 17.13 -20.20
CA ILE A 2 -29.36 16.91 -18.91
C ILE A 2 -28.44 17.45 -17.82
N ASN A 3 -28.84 18.58 -17.24
CA ASN A 3 -28.28 19.15 -16.03
C ASN A 3 -28.94 18.49 -14.82
N GLY A 4 -28.14 18.07 -13.84
CA GLY A 4 -28.57 18.11 -12.44
C GLY A 4 -28.57 16.79 -11.67
N ILE A 5 -27.38 16.30 -11.28
CA ILE A 5 -27.20 15.55 -10.04
C ILE A 5 -25.85 15.98 -9.41
N LYS A 6 -25.90 16.93 -8.47
CA LYS A 6 -24.73 17.48 -7.75
C LYS A 6 -24.72 17.09 -6.27
N THR A 7 -24.96 15.81 -5.95
CA THR A 7 -24.84 15.34 -4.56
C THR A 7 -24.35 13.90 -4.52
N ALA A 8 -23.49 13.58 -3.54
CA ALA A 8 -22.87 12.28 -3.33
C ALA A 8 -23.88 11.11 -3.36
N ILE A 9 -25.11 11.35 -2.92
CA ILE A 9 -26.23 10.40 -2.92
C ILE A 9 -26.59 9.95 -4.36
N GLY A 10 -26.59 10.86 -5.32
CA GLY A 10 -26.91 10.51 -6.71
C GLY A 10 -25.79 9.72 -7.40
N ARG A 11 -24.54 9.83 -6.94
CA ARG A 11 -23.45 8.96 -7.37
C ARG A 11 -23.55 7.57 -6.74
N VAL A 12 -23.93 7.48 -5.47
CA VAL A 12 -24.19 6.20 -4.78
C VAL A 12 -25.35 5.45 -5.43
N VAL A 13 -26.44 6.14 -5.79
CA VAL A 13 -27.58 5.52 -6.49
C VAL A 13 -27.20 5.09 -7.91
N ALA A 14 -26.43 5.88 -8.66
CA ALA A 14 -25.93 5.48 -9.97
C ALA A 14 -25.01 4.25 -9.90
N SER A 15 -24.11 4.19 -8.90
CA SER A 15 -23.26 3.02 -8.64
C SER A 15 -24.07 1.79 -8.18
N ALA A 16 -25.12 1.99 -7.40
CA ALA A 16 -26.02 0.91 -6.97
C ALA A 16 -26.89 0.38 -8.12
N VAL A 17 -27.30 1.23 -9.06
CA VAL A 17 -28.04 0.81 -10.26
C VAL A 17 -27.13 0.03 -11.21
N VAL A 18 -25.90 0.52 -11.45
CA VAL A 18 -24.91 -0.18 -12.28
C VAL A 18 -24.50 -1.52 -11.64
N GLY A 19 -24.25 -1.53 -10.32
CA GLY A 19 -23.96 -2.74 -9.54
C GLY A 19 -25.14 -3.71 -9.45
N GLY A 20 -26.36 -3.21 -9.36
CA GLY A 20 -27.59 -4.01 -9.35
C GLY A 20 -27.93 -4.63 -10.71
N THR A 21 -27.60 -3.97 -11.82
CA THR A 21 -27.68 -4.57 -13.16
C THR A 21 -26.59 -5.60 -13.42
N LEU A 22 -25.37 -5.39 -12.91
CA LEU A 22 -24.29 -6.37 -12.99
C LEU A 22 -24.59 -7.63 -12.17
N SER A 23 -25.15 -7.47 -10.96
CA SER A 23 -25.59 -8.59 -10.11
C SER A 23 -26.68 -9.46 -10.75
N LYS A 24 -27.51 -8.89 -11.64
CA LYS A 24 -28.50 -9.64 -12.44
C LYS A 24 -27.91 -10.30 -13.69
N ILE A 25 -26.83 -9.77 -14.27
CA ILE A 25 -26.19 -10.29 -15.49
C ILE A 25 -25.19 -11.41 -15.15
N THR A 26 -24.47 -11.32 -14.02
CA THR A 26 -23.54 -12.36 -13.54
C THR A 26 -24.26 -13.49 -12.80
N GLY A 27 -25.48 -13.83 -13.23
CA GLY A 27 -26.47 -14.66 -12.56
C GLY A 27 -25.84 -15.76 -11.71
N GLY A 28 -26.19 -15.78 -10.42
CA GLY A 28 -25.60 -16.65 -9.42
C GLY A 28 -25.52 -18.11 -9.86
N LYS A 29 -24.33 -18.52 -10.28
CA LYS A 29 -23.70 -19.86 -10.20
C LYS A 29 -22.45 -19.85 -11.06
N PHE A 30 -21.33 -20.12 -10.41
CA PHE A 30 -19.99 -20.24 -10.97
C PHE A 30 -19.98 -21.13 -12.22
N ALA A 31 -19.68 -20.54 -13.37
CA ALA A 31 -19.31 -21.27 -14.57
C ALA A 31 -18.01 -20.67 -15.14
N ASN A 32 -16.91 -21.34 -14.80
CA ASN A 32 -15.58 -21.29 -15.42
C ASN A 32 -14.61 -20.20 -14.91
N GLY A 33 -13.63 -20.63 -14.09
CA GLY A 33 -12.58 -19.79 -13.48
C GLY A 33 -11.71 -18.99 -14.45
N ALA A 34 -11.70 -19.30 -15.74
CA ALA A 34 -11.07 -18.46 -16.76
C ALA A 34 -11.84 -17.14 -17.01
N SER A 35 -13.18 -17.18 -16.92
CA SER A 35 -14.03 -16.00 -17.11
C SER A 35 -13.99 -15.07 -15.89
N SER A 36 -13.91 -15.62 -14.68
CA SER A 36 -13.69 -14.85 -13.45
C SER A 36 -12.31 -14.21 -13.40
N ALA A 37 -11.26 -14.90 -13.86
CA ALA A 37 -9.91 -14.32 -13.93
C ALA A 37 -9.82 -13.23 -15.01
N ALA A 38 -10.44 -13.44 -16.18
CA ALA A 38 -10.52 -12.42 -17.23
C ALA A 38 -11.38 -11.21 -16.79
N PHE A 39 -12.46 -11.44 -16.04
CA PHE A 39 -13.28 -10.38 -15.46
C PHE A 39 -12.54 -9.63 -14.34
N ALA A 40 -11.84 -10.32 -13.44
CA ALA A 40 -11.00 -9.70 -12.42
C ALA A 40 -9.86 -8.89 -13.05
N LYS A 41 -9.25 -9.42 -14.12
CA LYS A 41 -8.23 -8.71 -14.90
C LYS A 41 -8.81 -7.50 -15.64
N ALA A 42 -9.96 -7.62 -16.30
CA ALA A 42 -10.63 -6.51 -16.96
C ALA A 42 -11.12 -5.45 -15.96
N LEU A 43 -11.54 -5.85 -14.76
CA LEU A 43 -11.91 -4.94 -13.67
C LEU A 43 -10.66 -4.27 -13.05
N GLY A 44 -9.54 -4.99 -12.96
CA GLY A 44 -8.23 -4.46 -12.58
C GLY A 44 -7.66 -3.46 -13.58
N GLU A 45 -7.78 -3.76 -14.88
CA GLU A 45 -7.43 -2.85 -15.98
C GLU A 45 -8.38 -1.64 -16.01
N THR A 46 -9.67 -1.83 -15.74
CA THR A 46 -10.64 -0.73 -15.60
C THR A 46 -10.38 0.12 -14.35
N ARG A 47 -9.94 -0.47 -13.22
CA ARG A 47 -9.45 0.26 -12.03
C ARG A 47 -8.29 1.19 -12.37
N SER A 48 -7.40 0.78 -13.28
CA SER A 48 -6.30 1.62 -13.75
C SER A 48 -6.77 2.81 -14.61
N HIS A 49 -7.95 2.74 -15.23
CA HIS A 49 -8.50 3.84 -16.03
C HIS A 49 -9.30 4.87 -15.21
N TYR A 50 -9.78 4.52 -14.01
CA TYR A 50 -10.35 5.49 -13.06
C TYR A 50 -9.27 6.28 -12.26
N ARG A 51 -8.00 6.20 -12.67
CA ARG A 51 -6.81 6.82 -12.05
C ARG A 51 -6.77 8.36 -12.02
N ASN A 52 -7.71 9.06 -12.65
CA ASN A 52 -7.65 10.52 -12.76
C ASN A 52 -8.97 11.17 -12.35
N GLN A 53 -9.22 11.35 -11.05
CA GLN A 53 -9.94 12.48 -10.44
C GLN A 53 -10.40 12.15 -9.01
N ALA A 54 -9.50 12.33 -8.05
CA ALA A 54 -9.89 12.75 -6.70
C ALA A 54 -8.68 13.42 -6.04
N SER A 55 -8.22 14.53 -6.62
CA SER A 55 -7.40 15.50 -5.91
C SER A 55 -8.24 16.10 -4.79
N ALA A 56 -8.31 15.40 -3.66
CA ALA A 56 -8.74 15.97 -2.40
C ALA A 56 -7.49 16.04 -1.52
N LYS A 57 -7.11 17.27 -1.14
CA LYS A 57 -6.25 17.50 0.03
C LYS A 57 -6.88 16.75 1.20
N VAL A 58 -6.32 15.60 1.55
CA VAL A 58 -6.87 14.65 2.54
C VAL A 58 -5.83 14.49 3.66
N ASN A 59 -6.29 14.61 4.90
CA ASN A 59 -5.51 14.26 6.09
C ASN A 59 -4.90 12.86 5.93
N ARG A 60 -3.58 12.74 6.12
CA ARG A 60 -2.70 11.57 5.93
C ARG A 60 -3.10 10.26 6.67
N SER A 61 -4.26 10.20 7.33
CA SER A 61 -4.69 9.07 8.18
C SER A 61 -6.03 8.43 7.81
N LYS A 62 -6.73 8.86 6.75
CA LYS A 62 -8.08 8.34 6.45
C LYS A 62 -8.12 6.82 6.20
N VAL A 63 -7.07 6.25 5.62
CA VAL A 63 -7.02 4.80 5.35
C VAL A 63 -7.05 3.99 6.65
N LEU A 64 -6.25 4.41 7.64
CA LEU A 64 -6.19 3.72 8.93
C LEU A 64 -7.42 3.98 9.81
N GLU A 65 -8.11 5.10 9.61
CA GLU A 65 -9.31 5.48 10.36
C GLU A 65 -10.59 4.80 9.86
N LEU A 66 -10.69 4.49 8.57
CA LEU A 66 -11.85 3.79 7.98
C LEU A 66 -11.59 2.29 7.84
N SER A 67 -11.47 1.59 8.97
CA SER A 67 -11.39 0.13 9.02
C SER A 67 -12.63 -0.57 8.42
N SER A 68 -13.76 0.12 8.31
CA SER A 68 -14.98 -0.37 7.66
C SER A 68 -14.88 -0.47 6.13
N MET A 69 -13.80 0.00 5.52
CA MET A 69 -13.55 -0.05 4.08
C MET A 69 -12.49 -1.10 3.71
N THR A 70 -12.20 -2.06 4.57
CA THR A 70 -11.25 -3.14 4.27
C THR A 70 -11.96 -4.38 3.76
N GLY A 71 -11.38 -5.03 2.76
CA GLY A 71 -11.81 -6.35 2.28
C GLY A 71 -11.38 -7.48 3.23
N GLU A 72 -11.52 -8.72 2.76
CA GLU A 72 -11.05 -9.90 3.50
C GLU A 72 -9.52 -9.89 3.60
N SER A 73 -8.99 -10.16 4.80
CA SER A 73 -7.54 -10.20 5.03
C SER A 73 -6.95 -11.53 4.58
N ALA A 74 -5.84 -11.48 3.86
CA ALA A 74 -4.94 -12.62 3.65
C ALA A 74 -3.90 -12.69 4.77
N SER A 75 -3.66 -13.90 5.29
CA SER A 75 -2.70 -14.16 6.36
C SER A 75 -1.34 -14.62 5.81
N LEU A 76 -0.26 -14.07 6.34
CA LEU A 76 1.12 -14.43 6.02
C LEU A 76 1.90 -14.74 7.30
N PHE A 77 3.00 -15.49 7.16
CA PHE A 77 3.96 -15.78 8.24
C PHE A 77 3.29 -16.32 9.50
N ASP A 78 2.53 -17.41 9.36
CA ASP A 78 1.78 -18.06 10.45
C ASP A 78 0.85 -17.09 11.21
N GLY A 79 0.22 -16.18 10.48
CA GLY A 79 -0.70 -15.19 11.05
C GLY A 79 -0.02 -14.02 11.74
N LYS A 80 1.30 -13.84 11.61
CA LYS A 80 1.98 -12.65 12.15
C LYS A 80 1.70 -11.39 11.35
N VAL A 81 1.33 -11.52 10.08
CA VAL A 81 1.00 -10.40 9.19
C VAL A 81 -0.33 -10.68 8.50
N GLU A 82 -1.20 -9.68 8.50
CA GLU A 82 -2.45 -9.67 7.76
C GLU A 82 -2.37 -8.58 6.68
N VAL A 83 -2.73 -8.91 5.45
CA VAL A 83 -2.78 -7.96 4.33
C VAL A 83 -4.23 -7.85 3.88
N ALA A 84 -4.74 -6.64 3.70
CA ALA A 84 -6.09 -6.40 3.21
C ALA A 84 -6.12 -5.23 2.22
N GLU A 85 -7.00 -5.31 1.22
CA GLU A 85 -7.31 -4.16 0.36
C GLU A 85 -8.13 -3.13 1.12
N TRP A 86 -7.91 -1.85 0.83
CA TRP A 86 -8.70 -0.74 1.35
C TRP A 86 -9.40 0.03 0.23
N GLY A 87 -10.70 0.28 0.39
CA GLY A 87 -11.49 1.05 -0.57
C GLY A 87 -12.97 0.64 -0.60
N ALA A 88 -13.81 1.44 -1.25
CA ALA A 88 -15.25 1.18 -1.35
C ALA A 88 -15.59 -0.12 -2.11
N LEU A 89 -14.63 -0.64 -2.87
CA LEU A 89 -14.72 -1.88 -3.65
C LEU A 89 -13.67 -2.89 -3.20
N ALA A 90 -13.18 -2.77 -1.96
CA ALA A 90 -12.24 -3.73 -1.41
C ALA A 90 -12.92 -5.10 -1.26
N GLY A 91 -12.30 -6.10 -1.86
CA GLY A 91 -12.62 -7.52 -1.70
C GLY A 91 -11.35 -8.25 -1.29
N ASP A 92 -11.21 -9.49 -1.70
CA ASP A 92 -9.99 -10.27 -1.42
C ASP A 92 -8.75 -9.59 -2.00
N VAL A 93 -7.62 -9.74 -1.30
CA VAL A 93 -6.31 -9.31 -1.82
C VAL A 93 -5.98 -10.13 -3.07
N SER A 94 -5.58 -9.46 -4.15
CA SER A 94 -5.19 -10.17 -5.37
C SER A 94 -3.95 -11.02 -5.12
N GLY A 95 -3.82 -12.16 -5.83
CA GLY A 95 -2.66 -13.03 -5.69
C GLY A 95 -1.33 -12.33 -6.02
N ASP A 96 -1.35 -11.42 -7.00
CA ASP A 96 -0.18 -10.65 -7.43
C ASP A 96 0.23 -9.61 -6.39
N ASP A 97 -0.74 -8.88 -5.83
CA ASP A 97 -0.49 -7.89 -4.78
C ASP A 97 0.02 -8.58 -3.50
N LEU A 98 -0.59 -9.71 -3.13
CA LEU A 98 -0.15 -10.49 -1.97
C LEU A 98 1.26 -11.05 -2.17
N ALA A 99 1.59 -11.58 -3.35
CA ALA A 99 2.93 -12.07 -3.67
C ALA A 99 3.97 -10.94 -3.64
N THR A 100 3.61 -9.76 -4.15
CA THR A 100 4.45 -8.56 -4.16
C THR A 100 4.78 -8.08 -2.74
N VAL A 101 3.77 -8.01 -1.87
CA VAL A 101 3.94 -7.68 -0.45
C VAL A 101 4.76 -8.74 0.26
N LYS A 102 4.46 -10.03 0.04
CA LYS A 102 5.18 -11.14 0.65
C LYS A 102 6.66 -11.13 0.28
N GLY A 103 7.01 -10.92 -0.99
CA GLY A 103 8.42 -10.86 -1.42
C GLY A 103 9.19 -9.75 -0.69
N SER A 104 8.58 -8.57 -0.54
CA SER A 104 9.17 -7.48 0.23
C SER A 104 9.35 -7.84 1.71
N LEU A 105 8.38 -8.52 2.31
CA LEU A 105 8.45 -8.97 3.71
C LEU A 105 9.48 -10.07 3.91
N ASP A 106 9.62 -11.00 2.96
CA ASP A 106 10.65 -12.05 2.99
C ASP A 106 12.05 -11.41 3.02
N ASP A 107 12.31 -10.42 2.15
CA ASP A 107 13.58 -9.66 2.13
C ASP A 107 13.83 -8.91 3.44
N ILE A 108 12.80 -8.23 3.96
CA ILE A 108 12.91 -7.49 5.23
C ILE A 108 13.25 -8.45 6.36
N PHE A 109 12.47 -9.51 6.53
CA PHE A 109 12.63 -10.45 7.66
C PHE A 109 13.90 -11.30 7.58
N ALA A 110 14.57 -11.36 6.42
CA ALA A 110 15.90 -11.94 6.30
C ALA A 110 17.01 -11.06 6.92
N SER A 111 16.81 -9.73 7.00
CA SER A 111 17.76 -8.78 7.60
C SER A 111 17.74 -8.79 9.13
N GLU A 112 18.83 -8.34 9.77
CA GLU A 112 18.90 -8.28 11.24
C GLU A 112 17.82 -7.36 11.83
N GLY A 113 17.61 -6.19 11.22
CA GLY A 113 16.53 -5.28 11.65
C GLY A 113 15.13 -5.85 11.44
N GLY A 114 14.94 -6.68 10.41
CA GLY A 114 13.66 -7.35 10.17
C GLY A 114 13.37 -8.51 11.13
N LYS A 115 14.41 -9.23 11.58
CA LYS A 115 14.27 -10.26 12.63
C LYS A 115 13.72 -9.65 13.92
N GLU A 116 14.23 -8.49 14.33
CA GLU A 116 13.70 -7.76 15.49
C GLU A 116 12.21 -7.39 15.32
N ILE A 117 11.78 -7.06 14.09
CA ILE A 117 10.38 -6.76 13.79
C ILE A 117 9.50 -8.00 13.94
N ILE A 118 9.84 -9.12 13.27
CA ILE A 118 8.99 -10.31 13.24
C ILE A 118 8.89 -11.03 14.60
N GLU A 119 9.86 -10.82 15.49
CA GLU A 119 9.83 -11.30 16.87
C GLU A 119 8.77 -10.59 17.73
N LYS A 120 8.43 -9.33 17.41
CA LYS A 120 7.37 -8.58 18.11
C LYS A 120 5.95 -8.94 17.66
N LEU A 121 5.83 -9.69 16.57
CA LEU A 121 4.57 -10.08 15.95
C LEU A 121 4.17 -11.52 16.35
N SER A 122 2.86 -11.75 16.44
CA SER A 122 2.29 -13.08 16.71
C SER A 122 0.91 -13.17 16.10
N ALA A 123 0.38 -14.38 15.91
CA ALA A 123 -0.99 -14.59 15.46
C ALA A 123 -2.05 -13.94 16.36
N LYS A 124 -1.74 -13.68 17.64
CA LYS A 124 -2.64 -13.00 18.59
C LYS A 124 -2.61 -11.49 18.48
N SER A 125 -1.57 -10.94 17.85
CA SER A 125 -1.40 -9.51 17.68
C SER A 125 -0.57 -9.26 16.41
N PRO A 126 -1.19 -9.48 15.23
CA PRO A 126 -0.55 -9.37 13.94
C PRO A 126 -0.26 -7.90 13.58
N LEU A 127 0.63 -7.70 12.62
CA LEU A 127 0.70 -6.46 11.86
C LEU A 127 -0.39 -6.50 10.77
N LYS A 128 -1.28 -5.50 10.74
CA LYS A 128 -2.23 -5.31 9.64
C LYS A 128 -1.68 -4.31 8.61
N ILE A 129 -1.57 -4.74 7.36
CA ILE A 129 -1.14 -3.92 6.21
C ILE A 129 -2.36 -3.68 5.33
N LEU A 130 -2.71 -2.40 5.14
CA LEU A 130 -3.79 -1.97 4.27
C LEU A 130 -3.22 -1.50 2.93
N LEU A 131 -3.51 -2.23 1.86
CA LEU A 131 -3.15 -1.82 0.51
C LEU A 131 -4.13 -0.76 0.03
N ASN A 132 -3.61 0.37 -0.43
CA ASN A 132 -4.40 1.45 -1.00
C ASN A 132 -3.86 1.86 -2.37
N ASN A 133 -4.65 2.66 -3.08
CA ASN A 133 -4.34 3.16 -4.41
C ASN A 133 -4.44 4.69 -4.51
N ILE A 134 -4.25 5.38 -3.39
CA ILE A 134 -4.41 6.84 -3.27
C ILE A 134 -3.08 7.54 -2.92
N GLY A 135 -1.96 6.81 -2.95
CA GLY A 135 -0.62 7.33 -2.68
C GLY A 135 -0.26 7.41 -1.19
N GLU A 136 -1.09 6.89 -0.29
CA GLU A 136 -0.86 6.99 1.15
C GLU A 136 0.10 5.89 1.62
N ASN A 137 1.13 6.28 2.36
CA ASN A 137 2.02 5.34 3.05
C ASN A 137 2.17 5.85 4.47
N PHE A 138 1.71 5.07 5.44
CA PHE A 138 1.67 5.50 6.83
C PHE A 138 1.51 4.33 7.79
N GLY A 139 2.44 4.20 8.74
CA GLY A 139 2.36 3.33 9.90
C GLY A 139 1.89 4.09 11.14
N ARG A 140 0.86 3.58 11.82
CA ARG A 140 0.47 4.15 13.13
C ARG A 140 1.50 3.76 14.17
N LEU A 141 2.15 4.74 14.80
CA LEU A 141 3.15 4.53 15.84
C LEU A 141 2.67 3.52 16.91
N ASN A 142 3.39 2.40 17.07
CA ASN A 142 3.04 1.28 17.98
C ASN A 142 1.62 0.70 17.79
N GLY A 143 0.98 0.95 16.64
CA GLY A 143 -0.39 0.56 16.38
C GLY A 143 -0.55 -0.82 15.76
N ARG A 144 0.54 -1.45 15.29
CA ARG A 144 0.52 -2.69 14.49
C ARG A 144 -0.44 -2.63 13.31
N ILE A 145 -0.59 -1.43 12.75
CA ILE A 145 -1.40 -1.19 11.57
C ILE A 145 -0.69 -0.13 10.72
N MET A 146 -0.65 -0.38 9.42
CA MET A 146 -0.04 0.50 8.44
C MET A 146 -0.79 0.43 7.11
N THR A 147 -0.56 1.40 6.25
CA THR A 147 -1.03 1.40 4.88
C THR A 147 0.10 1.67 3.91
N VAL A 148 0.01 1.06 2.72
CA VAL A 148 1.00 1.17 1.66
C VAL A 148 0.30 1.26 0.31
N ASP A 149 0.79 2.15 -0.55
CA ASP A 149 0.46 2.17 -1.97
C ASP A 149 1.58 1.51 -2.78
N LEU A 150 1.23 0.40 -3.44
CA LEU A 150 2.15 -0.38 -4.28
C LEU A 150 2.67 0.39 -5.51
N ASN A 151 2.01 1.50 -5.87
CA ASN A 151 2.32 2.34 -7.03
C ASN A 151 3.02 3.66 -6.65
N THR A 152 3.59 3.74 -5.45
CA THR A 152 4.25 4.95 -4.96
C THR A 152 5.32 5.45 -5.93
N ASN A 153 5.34 6.77 -6.16
CA ASN A 153 6.28 7.47 -7.05
C ASN A 153 7.21 8.41 -6.28
N LEU A 154 7.91 7.84 -5.30
CA LEU A 154 8.91 8.56 -4.50
C LEU A 154 10.31 8.10 -4.88
N SER A 155 11.26 9.02 -4.79
CA SER A 155 12.68 8.80 -5.03
C SER A 155 13.53 9.53 -4.00
N PHE A 156 14.79 9.14 -3.84
CA PHE A 156 15.79 9.76 -2.96
C PHE A 156 17.15 9.75 -3.63
N TYR A 157 18.06 10.63 -3.23
CA TYR A 157 19.46 10.52 -3.62
C TYR A 157 20.12 9.44 -2.77
N ASN A 158 20.67 8.41 -3.39
CA ASN A 158 21.31 7.32 -2.64
C ASN A 158 22.69 7.74 -2.13
N LEU A 159 22.78 8.08 -0.85
CA LEU A 159 24.00 8.60 -0.20
C LEU A 159 25.01 7.52 0.17
N ALA A 160 24.71 6.24 -0.12
CA ALA A 160 25.70 5.18 0.00
C ALA A 160 26.79 5.25 -1.10
N SER A 161 26.57 6.07 -2.13
CA SER A 161 27.48 6.23 -3.27
C SER A 161 27.91 7.69 -3.43
N GLU A 162 29.19 7.92 -3.76
CA GLU A 162 29.73 9.27 -4.00
C GLU A 162 29.01 10.00 -5.15
N ILE A 163 28.55 9.27 -6.18
CA ILE A 163 27.80 9.85 -7.30
C ILE A 163 26.34 10.16 -6.95
N MET A 164 25.88 9.75 -5.76
CA MET A 164 24.54 10.02 -5.20
C MET A 164 23.40 9.85 -6.22
N PRO A 165 23.21 8.68 -6.82
CA PRO A 165 22.26 8.53 -7.91
C PRO A 165 20.83 8.68 -7.40
N LEU A 166 19.99 9.32 -8.19
CA LEU A 166 18.55 9.40 -7.92
C LEU A 166 17.94 8.00 -8.03
N THR A 167 17.45 7.48 -6.91
CA THR A 167 16.99 6.10 -6.74
C THR A 167 15.52 6.10 -6.34
N ARG A 168 14.69 5.28 -7.01
CA ARG A 168 13.28 5.12 -6.64
C ARG A 168 13.17 4.41 -5.29
N PHE A 169 12.23 4.82 -4.44
CA PHE A 169 11.86 4.02 -3.28
C PHE A 169 11.33 2.66 -3.75
N SER A 170 12.00 1.58 -3.34
CA SER A 170 11.43 0.25 -3.50
C SER A 170 10.25 0.09 -2.54
N LEU A 171 9.32 -0.81 -2.90
CA LEU A 171 8.25 -1.21 -2.00
C LEU A 171 8.81 -1.74 -0.67
N THR A 172 9.87 -2.56 -0.72
CA THR A 172 10.60 -3.06 0.44
C THR A 172 11.02 -1.94 1.38
N ARG A 173 11.57 -0.83 0.86
CA ARG A 173 11.97 0.33 1.67
C ARG A 173 10.78 1.01 2.33
N ILE A 174 9.68 1.18 1.60
CA ILE A 174 8.47 1.80 2.14
C ILE A 174 7.88 0.92 3.25
N ILE A 175 7.74 -0.38 3.00
CA ILE A 175 7.23 -1.33 3.99
C ILE A 175 8.13 -1.34 5.24
N ALA A 176 9.45 -1.44 5.08
CA ALA A 176 10.40 -1.40 6.20
C ALA A 176 10.26 -0.11 7.03
N HIS A 177 10.12 1.03 6.37
CA HIS A 177 9.93 2.33 7.02
C HIS A 177 8.64 2.36 7.83
N GLU A 178 7.51 1.98 7.23
CA GLU A 178 6.22 2.00 7.93
C GLU A 178 6.14 0.94 9.05
N MET A 179 6.86 -0.18 8.93
CA MET A 179 7.00 -1.16 10.01
C MET A 179 7.80 -0.63 11.19
N GLY A 180 8.81 0.22 10.94
CA GLY A 180 9.53 0.93 12.00
C GLY A 180 8.58 1.81 12.85
N HIS A 181 7.62 2.49 12.22
CA HIS A 181 6.55 3.18 12.95
C HIS A 181 5.61 2.19 13.63
N ALA A 182 5.03 1.26 12.87
CA ALA A 182 3.90 0.45 13.29
C ALA A 182 4.24 -0.61 14.34
N VAL A 183 5.44 -1.20 14.26
CA VAL A 183 5.86 -2.33 15.11
C VAL A 183 6.94 -1.92 16.10
N MET A 184 7.91 -1.11 15.66
CA MET A 184 9.04 -0.71 16.51
C MET A 184 8.75 0.57 17.31
N GLY A 185 7.73 1.36 16.91
CA GLY A 185 7.39 2.60 17.59
C GLY A 185 8.41 3.72 17.40
N ILE A 186 9.20 3.65 16.32
CA ILE A 186 10.26 4.62 16.04
C ILE A 186 9.66 5.76 15.24
N ALA A 187 9.68 6.99 15.79
CA ALA A 187 9.25 8.17 15.06
C ALA A 187 10.34 8.69 14.08
N ASP A 188 9.95 9.59 13.17
CA ASP A 188 10.87 10.25 12.24
C ASP A 188 11.74 11.34 12.90
N THR A 189 11.67 11.50 14.22
CA THR A 189 12.46 12.49 14.96
C THR A 189 13.96 12.20 14.78
N ASN A 190 14.72 13.24 14.44
CA ASN A 190 16.16 13.16 14.18
C ASN A 190 16.55 12.07 13.15
N ASN A 191 15.69 11.80 12.17
CA ASN A 191 15.88 10.75 11.16
C ASN A 191 15.91 9.31 11.72
N SER A 192 15.47 9.08 12.96
CA SER A 192 15.64 7.77 13.63
C SER A 192 15.03 6.64 12.82
N ASN A 193 13.80 6.79 12.33
CA ASN A 193 13.16 5.76 11.52
C ASN A 193 13.77 5.62 10.11
N VAL A 194 14.29 6.72 9.54
CA VAL A 194 15.05 6.68 8.27
C VAL A 194 16.32 5.86 8.43
N LEU A 195 17.08 6.09 9.50
CA LEU A 195 18.32 5.35 9.78
C LEU A 195 18.06 3.88 10.10
N PHE A 196 16.97 3.58 10.82
CA PHE A 196 16.51 2.21 11.02
C PHE A 196 16.21 1.53 9.67
N THR A 197 15.47 2.22 8.80
CA THR A 197 15.17 1.72 7.44
C THR A 197 16.45 1.52 6.63
N ASP A 198 17.40 2.45 6.69
CA ASP A 198 18.68 2.35 5.97
C ASP A 198 19.53 1.18 6.44
N LYS A 199 19.53 0.85 7.73
CA LYS A 199 20.19 -0.36 8.24
C LYS A 199 19.65 -1.61 7.55
N ILE A 200 18.32 -1.77 7.52
CA ILE A 200 17.65 -2.88 6.80
C ILE A 200 18.03 -2.87 5.31
N MET A 201 17.87 -1.72 4.64
CA MET A 201 18.11 -1.62 3.21
C MET A 201 19.58 -1.80 2.83
N SER A 202 20.52 -1.52 3.73
CA SER A 202 21.94 -1.75 3.50
C SER A 202 22.28 -3.24 3.36
N GLU A 203 21.57 -4.12 4.08
CA GLU A 203 21.71 -5.58 3.99
C GLU A 203 21.02 -6.16 2.74
N ILE A 204 19.96 -5.51 2.27
CA ILE A 204 19.16 -5.98 1.12
C ILE A 204 19.76 -5.53 -0.21
N ASN A 205 20.05 -4.23 -0.37
CA ASN A 205 20.50 -3.68 -1.65
C ASN A 205 21.52 -2.53 -1.52
N GLY A 206 22.07 -2.31 -0.33
CA GLY A 206 23.11 -1.31 -0.08
C GLY A 206 22.63 0.15 -0.14
N THR A 207 21.35 0.43 -0.35
CA THR A 207 20.87 1.81 -0.53
C THR A 207 20.71 2.53 0.81
N GLN A 208 21.07 3.81 0.87
CA GLN A 208 20.94 4.64 2.06
C GLN A 208 20.41 6.04 1.73
N ARG A 209 19.42 6.51 2.49
CA ARG A 209 18.82 7.84 2.36
C ARG A 209 19.41 8.86 3.34
N GLN A 210 19.76 8.41 4.54
CA GLN A 210 20.28 9.11 5.73
C GLN A 210 19.39 10.21 6.32
N GLN A 211 18.64 10.95 5.51
CA GLN A 211 17.90 12.13 5.96
C GLN A 211 16.48 12.19 5.38
N TYR A 212 15.53 12.68 6.17
CA TYR A 212 14.14 12.81 5.72
C TYR A 212 13.98 13.83 4.58
N SER A 213 14.74 14.92 4.58
CA SER A 213 14.73 15.90 3.49
C SER A 213 15.23 15.34 2.15
N ASN A 214 15.94 14.22 2.17
CA ASN A 214 16.47 13.56 0.99
C ASN A 214 15.41 12.63 0.36
N ALA A 215 14.26 13.16 -0.02
CA ALA A 215 13.24 12.45 -0.79
C ALA A 215 12.40 13.44 -1.61
N CYS A 216 11.92 13.00 -2.77
CA CYS A 216 11.09 13.81 -3.66
C CYS A 216 10.28 12.96 -4.64
N THR A 217 9.40 13.61 -5.38
CA THR A 217 8.73 13.03 -6.53
C THR A 217 9.51 13.36 -7.81
N ILE A 218 9.53 12.44 -8.76
CA ILE A 218 10.16 12.67 -10.06
C ILE A 218 9.11 13.20 -11.05
N ASN A 219 9.42 14.32 -11.71
CA ASN A 219 8.60 14.88 -12.79
C ASN A 219 8.80 14.12 -14.13
N SER A 220 8.04 14.48 -15.16
CA SER A 220 8.15 13.85 -16.49
C SER A 220 9.53 13.97 -17.15
N GLN A 221 10.36 14.93 -16.72
CA GLN A 221 11.73 15.11 -17.21
C GLN A 221 12.78 14.37 -16.37
N GLY A 222 12.39 13.52 -15.42
CA GLY A 222 13.33 12.79 -14.57
C GLY A 222 13.94 13.62 -13.44
N SER A 223 13.42 14.83 -13.19
CA SER A 223 13.94 15.73 -12.15
C SER A 223 13.11 15.67 -10.87
N CYS A 224 13.80 15.83 -9.74
CA CYS A 224 13.25 15.91 -8.39
C CYS A 224 12.47 17.22 -8.22
N ILE A 225 11.21 17.14 -7.79
CA ILE A 225 10.32 18.29 -7.51
C ILE A 225 9.73 18.25 -6.10
#